data_AF-A0A6G1RHR3-F1
#
_entry.id   AF-A0A6G1RHR3-F1
#
_cell.length_a   1.000
_cell.length_b   1.000
_cell.length_c   1.000
_cell.angle_alpha   90.00
_cell.angle_beta   90.00
_cell.angle_gamma   90.00
#
_symmetry.space_group_name_H-M   'P 1'
#
loop_
_entity.id
_entity.type
_entity.pdbx_description
1 polymer ?
#
loop_
_entity_poly.entity_id
_entity_poly.type
_entity_poly.pdbx_seq_one_letter_code
_entity_poly.pdbx_strand_id
1 'polypeptide(L)'
;QLEDGTEGVFALTQLVKRTQFGPFESKRVAKLEKESVFPLKVFQKDGPLVYFDTSNEDDCNWMMMVRPATEYEHQNLTAFQHDNDIYFTTSRDIPPGDR
;
A
#
# COMPACT_ATOMS: atom_id res chain seq x y z
N GLN A 1 -11.08 4.73 -14.97
CA GLN A 1 -12.03 5.29 -14.00
C GLN A 1 -13.00 4.18 -13.65
N LEU A 2 -13.18 3.84 -12.38
CA LEU A 2 -14.19 2.86 -11.97
C LEU A 2 -15.59 3.47 -12.15
N GLU A 3 -16.62 2.63 -12.28
CA GLU A 3 -18.01 3.05 -12.51
C GLU A 3 -18.58 3.92 -11.36
N ASP A 4 -17.96 3.86 -10.18
CA ASP A 4 -18.28 4.65 -8.99
C ASP A 4 -17.50 5.98 -8.91
N GLY A 5 -16.64 6.28 -9.88
CA GLY A 5 -15.77 7.46 -9.87
C GLY A 5 -14.54 7.34 -8.96
N THR A 6 -14.30 6.19 -8.34
CA THR A 6 -13.15 5.98 -7.44
C THR A 6 -11.87 5.72 -8.23
N GLU A 7 -10.78 6.39 -7.84
CA GLU A 7 -9.44 6.18 -8.40
C GLU A 7 -8.73 4.98 -7.74
N GLY A 8 -7.98 4.23 -8.55
CA GLY A 8 -7.23 3.05 -8.13
C GLY A 8 -6.11 2.70 -9.11
N VAL A 9 -5.21 1.83 -8.67
CA VAL A 9 -4.08 1.34 -9.48
C VAL A 9 -4.47 0.05 -10.18
N PHE A 10 -4.02 -0.13 -11.43
CA PHE A 10 -4.28 -1.32 -12.23
C PHE A 10 -3.00 -1.77 -12.91
N ALA A 11 -2.82 -3.09 -13.05
CA ALA A 11 -1.70 -3.63 -13.78
C ALA A 11 -1.84 -3.33 -15.29
N LEU A 12 -0.87 -2.66 -15.90
CA LEU A 12 -0.86 -2.43 -17.36
C LEU A 12 -0.27 -3.61 -18.12
N THR A 13 0.56 -4.41 -17.45
CA THR A 13 1.21 -5.62 -17.96
C THR A 13 1.07 -6.72 -16.94
N GLN A 14 1.34 -7.96 -17.34
CA GLN A 14 1.36 -9.07 -16.39
C GLN A 14 2.45 -8.85 -15.34
N LEU A 15 2.08 -8.99 -14.07
CA LEU A 15 3.02 -9.04 -12.95
C LEU A 15 3.10 -10.48 -12.46
N VAL A 16 4.31 -11.00 -12.29
CA VAL A 16 4.50 -12.36 -11.77
C VAL A 16 4.45 -12.35 -10.24
N LYS A 17 4.09 -13.48 -9.64
CA LYS A 17 4.12 -13.69 -8.19
C LYS A 17 5.50 -13.35 -7.63
N ARG A 18 5.53 -12.70 -6.46
CA ARG A 18 6.73 -12.15 -5.79
C ARG A 18 7.37 -10.94 -6.48
N THR A 19 6.66 -10.26 -7.39
CA THR A 19 7.05 -8.92 -7.82
C THR A 19 6.90 -7.96 -6.65
N GLN A 20 7.91 -7.12 -6.41
CA GLN A 20 7.97 -6.21 -5.27
C GLN A 20 7.87 -4.76 -5.71
N PHE A 21 7.17 -3.96 -4.90
CA PHE A 21 7.04 -2.52 -5.04
C PHE A 21 7.43 -1.85 -3.73
N GLY A 22 8.22 -0.79 -3.80
CA GLY A 22 8.55 0.04 -2.65
C GLY A 22 9.95 0.66 -2.71
N PRO A 23 10.35 1.33 -1.61
CA PRO A 23 9.57 1.46 -0.37
C PRO A 23 8.30 2.31 -0.54
N PHE A 24 7.33 2.12 0.35
CA PHE A 24 6.19 3.02 0.51
C PHE A 24 6.70 4.37 1.02
N GLU A 25 6.49 5.43 0.24
CA GLU A 25 6.94 6.78 0.59
C GLU A 25 5.73 7.61 1.01
N SER A 26 5.84 8.22 2.18
CA SER A 26 4.83 9.05 2.82
C SER A 26 5.46 9.72 4.04
N LYS A 27 4.89 10.86 4.47
CA LYS A 27 5.27 11.53 5.71
C LYS A 27 5.13 10.60 6.93
N ARG A 28 6.17 10.55 7.76
CA ARG A 28 6.20 9.72 8.98
C ARG A 28 5.74 10.51 10.20
N VAL A 29 4.81 9.95 10.97
CA VAL A 29 4.24 10.61 12.15
C VAL A 29 4.10 9.63 13.33
N ALA A 30 4.16 10.16 14.55
CA ALA A 30 3.97 9.35 15.76
C ALA A 30 2.49 9.02 16.03
N LYS A 31 1.56 9.80 15.46
CA LYS A 31 0.12 9.62 15.59
C LYS A 31 -0.57 10.15 14.32
N LEU A 32 -1.56 9.42 13.83
CA LEU A 32 -2.45 9.88 12.77
C LEU A 32 -3.55 10.77 13.35
N GLU A 33 -3.83 11.91 12.70
CA GLU A 33 -4.95 12.78 13.08
C GLU A 33 -6.30 12.15 12.71
N LYS A 34 -6.34 11.42 11.59
CA LYS A 34 -7.49 10.68 11.10
C LYS A 34 -7.08 9.24 10.79
N GLU A 35 -7.80 8.27 11.35
CA GLU A 35 -7.56 6.86 11.05
C GLU A 35 -8.07 6.51 9.66
N SER A 36 -7.23 5.82 8.87
CA SER A 36 -7.64 5.21 7.61
C SER A 36 -8.16 3.78 7.86
N VAL A 37 -8.88 3.22 6.90
CA VAL A 37 -9.38 1.83 6.98
C VAL A 37 -8.23 0.81 7.08
N PHE A 38 -7.04 1.18 6.57
CA PHE A 38 -5.86 0.33 6.58
C PHE A 38 -4.59 1.17 6.82
N PRO A 39 -4.27 1.52 8.07
CA PRO A 39 -3.12 2.37 8.36
C PRO A 39 -1.82 1.58 8.25
N LEU A 40 -0.88 2.09 7.45
CA LEU A 40 0.48 1.54 7.38
C LEU A 40 1.33 2.11 8.51
N LYS A 41 2.15 1.24 9.11
CA LYS A 41 3.06 1.59 10.21
C LYS A 41 4.26 0.65 10.25
N VAL A 42 5.39 1.15 10.72
CA VAL A 42 6.57 0.33 11.03
C VAL A 42 6.76 0.17 12.54
N PHE A 43 7.17 -1.02 12.93
CA PHE A 43 7.53 -1.38 14.28
C PHE A 43 9.04 -1.28 14.45
N GLN A 44 9.47 -0.48 15.42
CA GLN A 44 10.88 -0.37 15.80
C GLN A 44 11.15 -1.29 16.99
N LYS A 45 12.33 -1.90 17.05
CA LYS A 45 12.70 -2.86 18.10
C LYS A 45 12.57 -2.27 19.52
N ASP A 46 13.04 -1.03 19.69
CA ASP A 46 13.10 -0.33 20.99
C ASP A 46 12.58 1.12 20.86
N GLY A 47 11.66 1.35 19.93
CA GLY A 47 11.19 2.69 19.58
C GLY A 47 9.66 2.79 19.50
N PRO A 48 9.12 4.02 19.39
CA PRO A 48 7.70 4.21 19.18
C PRO A 48 7.25 3.62 17.84
N LEU A 49 5.96 3.31 17.73
CA LEU A 49 5.37 3.01 16.43
C LEU A 49 5.43 4.26 15.56
N VAL A 50 5.78 4.07 14.29
CA VAL A 50 5.80 5.15 13.30
C VAL A 50 4.75 4.84 12.24
N TYR A 51 3.84 5.77 12.03
CA TYR A 51 2.77 5.68 11.04
C TYR A 51 3.16 6.44 9.78
N PHE A 52 2.59 6.04 8.65
CA PHE A 52 2.66 6.79 7.40
C PHE A 52 1.37 7.60 7.21
N ASP A 53 1.51 8.92 7.11
CA ASP A 53 0.44 9.87 6.91
C ASP A 53 0.16 10.07 5.41
N THR A 54 -1.01 9.59 4.98
CA THR A 54 -1.48 9.60 3.59
C THR A 54 -2.50 10.70 3.33
N SER A 55 -2.57 11.72 4.19
CA SER A 55 -3.52 12.84 4.04
C SER A 55 -3.15 13.82 2.92
N ASN A 56 -1.88 13.84 2.49
CA ASN A 56 -1.37 14.69 1.42
C ASN A 56 -0.72 13.84 0.33
N GLU A 57 -1.23 13.93 -0.90
CA GLU A 57 -0.70 13.19 -2.05
C GLU A 57 0.71 13.65 -2.44
N ASP A 58 1.03 14.94 -2.26
CA ASP A 58 2.36 15.50 -2.59
C ASP A 58 3.50 14.91 -1.73
N ASP A 59 3.15 14.39 -0.56
CA ASP A 59 4.10 13.76 0.37
C ASP A 59 4.26 12.25 0.11
N CYS A 60 3.50 11.68 -0.81
CA CYS A 60 3.37 10.24 -1.01
C CYS A 60 3.77 9.80 -2.42
N ASN A 61 4.19 8.54 -2.56
CA ASN A 61 4.28 7.91 -3.88
C ASN A 61 2.97 7.20 -4.27
N TRP A 62 2.91 6.71 -5.52
CA TRP A 62 1.72 6.09 -6.11
C TRP A 62 1.14 4.91 -5.31
N MET A 63 1.94 4.29 -4.43
CA MET A 63 1.48 3.16 -3.63
C MET A 63 0.36 3.56 -2.65
N MET A 64 0.21 4.84 -2.30
CA MET A 64 -0.92 5.31 -1.48
C MET A 64 -2.29 5.07 -2.14
N MET A 65 -2.31 4.96 -3.46
CA MET A 65 -3.52 4.73 -4.26
C MET A 65 -3.90 3.25 -4.35
N VAL A 66 -3.05 2.34 -3.87
CA VAL A 66 -3.37 0.91 -3.77
C VAL A 66 -4.42 0.72 -2.69
N ARG A 67 -5.56 0.15 -3.07
CA ARG A 67 -6.71 0.01 -2.19
C ARG A 67 -6.63 -1.29 -1.39
N PRO A 68 -6.94 -1.28 -0.08
CA PRO A 68 -7.04 -2.52 0.67
C PRO A 68 -8.16 -3.39 0.10
N ALA A 69 -7.89 -4.69 -0.07
CA ALA A 69 -8.92 -5.65 -0.45
C ALA A 69 -9.91 -5.84 0.70
N THR A 70 -11.21 -5.82 0.38
CA THR A 70 -12.29 -6.07 1.36
C THR A 70 -12.55 -7.56 1.58
N GLU A 71 -12.16 -8.38 0.61
CA GLU A 71 -12.32 -9.83 0.59
C GLU A 71 -10.99 -10.50 0.24
N TYR A 72 -10.75 -11.68 0.79
CA TYR A 72 -9.48 -12.40 0.63
C TYR A 72 -9.24 -12.80 -0.83
N GLU A 73 -10.31 -13.16 -1.53
CA GLU A 73 -10.33 -13.58 -2.93
C GLU A 73 -9.80 -12.48 -3.85
N HIS A 74 -10.09 -11.22 -3.53
CA HIS A 74 -9.62 -10.07 -4.31
C HIS A 74 -8.18 -9.67 -3.99
N GLN A 75 -7.60 -10.13 -2.87
CA GLN A 75 -6.25 -9.73 -2.46
C GLN A 75 -5.15 -10.31 -3.38
N ASN A 76 -4.45 -9.44 -4.09
CA ASN A 76 -3.32 -9.79 -4.95
C ASN A 76 -1.96 -9.24 -4.46
N LEU A 77 -1.95 -8.37 -3.46
CA LEU A 77 -0.77 -7.79 -2.83
C LEU A 77 -0.74 -8.06 -1.32
N THR A 78 0.47 -8.20 -0.77
CA THR A 78 0.72 -8.24 0.67
C THR A 78 1.71 -7.16 1.05
N ALA A 79 1.36 -6.33 2.02
CA ALA A 79 2.27 -5.36 2.61
C ALA A 79 3.12 -6.03 3.70
N PHE A 80 4.42 -5.76 3.70
CA PHE A 80 5.33 -6.27 4.71
C PHE A 80 6.38 -5.22 5.08
N GLN A 81 6.85 -5.29 6.33
CA GLN A 81 7.97 -4.46 6.78
C GLN A 81 9.29 -5.13 6.44
N HIS A 82 10.22 -4.34 5.89
CA HIS A 82 11.63 -4.69 5.76
C HIS A 82 12.45 -3.53 6.29
N ASP A 83 13.28 -3.80 7.29
CA ASP A 83 13.96 -2.80 8.10
C ASP A 83 12.97 -1.74 8.64
N ASN A 84 13.14 -0.48 8.22
CA ASN A 84 12.32 0.66 8.65
C ASN A 84 11.31 1.08 7.58
N ASP A 85 11.05 0.25 6.57
CA ASP A 85 10.21 0.58 5.42
C ASP A 85 9.14 -0.48 5.17
N ILE A 86 8.10 -0.09 4.42
CA ILE A 86 7.02 -0.98 3.98
C ILE A 86 7.17 -1.23 2.48
N TYR A 87 7.02 -2.48 2.08
CA TYR A 87 7.02 -2.92 0.68
C TYR A 87 5.77 -3.74 0.41
N PHE A 88 5.29 -3.72 -0.83
CA PHE A 88 4.20 -4.58 -1.29
C PHE A 88 4.77 -5.67 -2.18
N THR A 89 4.29 -6.91 -2.01
CA THR A 89 4.65 -8.03 -2.88
C THR A 89 3.40 -8.65 -3.48
N THR A 90 3.47 -9.04 -4.75
CA THR A 90 2.40 -9.81 -5.39
C THR A 90 2.31 -11.20 -4.77
N SER A 91 1.10 -11.59 -4.34
CA SER A 91 0.80 -12.90 -3.74
C SER A 91 0.50 -13.99 -4.78
N ARG A 92 0.16 -13.54 -5.99
CA ARG A 92 -0.17 -14.34 -7.19
C ARG A 92 0.28 -13.60 -8.45
N ASP A 93 0.19 -14.27 -9.61
CA ASP A 93 0.32 -13.59 -10.89
C ASP A 93 -0.89 -12.65 -11.08
N ILE A 94 -0.65 -11.44 -11.57
CA ILE A 94 -1.66 -10.39 -11.78
C ILE A 94 -1.73 -10.12 -13.28
N PRO A 95 -2.84 -10.44 -13.96
CA PRO A 95 -3.00 -10.14 -15.38
C PRO A 95 -3.20 -8.63 -15.62
N PRO A 96 -2.95 -8.14 -16.84
CA PRO A 96 -3.30 -6.76 -17.20
C PRO A 96 -4.78 -6.46 -16.94
N GLY A 97 -5.07 -5.27 -16.41
CA GLY A 97 -6.41 -4.80 -16.09
C GLY A 97 -6.92 -5.22 -14.70
N ASP A 98 -6.24 -6.14 -14.02
CA ASP A 98 -6.58 -6.49 -12.63
C ASP A 98 -6.13 -5.37 -11.67
N ARG A 99 -6.88 -5.21 -10.58
CA ARG A 99 -6.74 -4.14 -9.59
C ARG A 99 -5.95 -4.60 -8.37
#